data_AF-A0A0C1L8U9-F1
#
_entry.id   AF-A0A0C1L8U9-F1
#
_cell.length_a   1.000
_cell.length_b   1.000
_cell.length_c   1.000
_cell.angle_alpha   90.00
_cell.angle_beta   90.00
_cell.angle_gamma   90.00
#
_symmetry.space_group_name_H-M   'P 1'
#
loop_
_entity.id
_entity.type
_entity.pdbx_description
1 polymer ?
#
loop_
_entity_poly.entity_id
_entity_poly.type
_entity_poly.pdbx_seq_one_letter_code
_entity_poly.pdbx_strand_id
1 'polypeptide(L)' 'MRAYFYYRTLQRNYAYLNEQFNMYGIKYYVRITRYGKTQYDNPFDFDDISAVPNRILPKTPIPAEHMYNYFIFNKRN' A
#
# COMPACT_ATOMS: atom_id res chain seq x y z
N MET A 1 -9.24 4.74 4.76
CA MET A 1 -9.49 5.98 3.97
C MET A 1 -8.21 6.68 3.49
N ARG A 2 -7.25 7.07 4.33
CA ARG A 2 -6.04 7.83 3.88
C ARG A 2 -5.17 7.14 2.83
N ALA A 3 -4.83 5.87 3.05
CA ALA A 3 -4.02 5.09 2.10
C ALA A 3 -4.67 5.04 0.69
N TYR A 4 -6.00 4.97 0.64
CA TYR A 4 -6.78 5.00 -0.60
C TYR A 4 -6.59 6.30 -1.37
N PHE A 5 -6.69 7.44 -0.68
CA PHE A 5 -6.44 8.73 -1.29
C PHE A 5 -5.01 8.85 -1.82
N TYR A 6 -3.99 8.43 -1.06
CA TYR A 6 -2.61 8.46 -1.53
C TYR A 6 -2.40 7.63 -2.80
N TYR A 7 -2.93 6.40 -2.83
CA TYR A 7 -2.85 5.56 -4.02
C TYR A 7 -3.57 6.17 -5.24
N ARG A 8 -4.78 6.71 -5.04
CA ARG A 8 -5.55 7.35 -6.11
C ARG A 8 -4.84 8.58 -6.67
N THR A 9 -4.24 9.42 -5.81
CA THR A 9 -3.43 10.57 -6.23
C THR A 9 -2.20 10.13 -7.01
N LEU A 10 -1.54 9.05 -6.57
CA LEU A 10 -0.43 8.42 -7.28
C LEU A 10 -0.83 7.96 -8.68
N GLN A 11 -1.91 7.18 -8.78
CA GLN A 11 -2.41 6.65 -10.05
C GLN A 11 -2.85 7.77 -11.01
N ARG A 12 -3.44 8.85 -10.50
CA ARG A 12 -3.82 10.02 -11.32
C ARG A 12 -2.62 10.73 -11.93
N ASN A 13 -1.49 10.75 -11.23
CA ASN A 13 -0.25 11.38 -11.68
C ASN A 13 0.78 10.35 -12.19
N TYR A 14 0.35 9.11 -12.46
CA TYR A 14 1.26 8.00 -12.70
C TYR A 14 2.19 8.26 -13.89
N ALA A 15 1.67 8.81 -14.99
CA ALA A 15 2.46 9.06 -16.20
C ALA A 15 3.67 9.94 -15.89
N TYR A 16 3.42 11.12 -15.31
CA TYR A 16 4.46 12.06 -14.90
C TYR A 16 5.45 11.46 -13.90
N LEU A 17 4.94 10.79 -12.85
CA LEU A 17 5.80 10.22 -11.81
C LEU A 17 6.63 9.04 -12.31
N ASN A 18 6.10 8.26 -13.25
CA ASN A 18 6.81 7.11 -13.84
C ASN A 18 7.94 7.53 -14.77
N GLU A 19 7.90 8.74 -15.36
CA GLU A 19 9.05 9.27 -16.11
C GLU A 19 10.24 9.53 -15.19
N GLN A 20 9.98 10.02 -13.98
CA GLN A 20 11.02 10.47 -13.04
C GLN A 20 11.41 9.42 -12.00
N PHE A 21 10.51 8.49 -11.68
CA PHE A 21 10.68 7.57 -10.55
C PHE A 21 10.25 6.13 -10.86
N ASN A 22 10.98 5.19 -10.28
CA ASN A 22 10.49 3.84 -10.01
C ASN A 22 9.71 3.86 -8.69
N MET A 23 8.42 3.50 -8.77
CA MET A 23 7.49 3.58 -7.65
C MET A 23 7.19 2.18 -7.10
N TYR A 24 7.28 2.02 -5.79
CA TYR A 24 6.97 0.78 -5.09
C TYR A 24 6.08 1.04 -3.88
N GLY A 25 5.30 0.04 -3.48
CA GLY A 25 4.51 0.04 -2.27
C GLY A 25 4.91 -1.11 -1.34
N ILE A 26 4.88 -0.86 -0.04
CA ILE A 26 5.25 -1.85 0.98
C ILE A 26 4.22 -1.86 2.12
N LYS A 27 3.98 -3.05 2.68
CA LYS A 27 3.09 -3.26 3.83
C LYS A 27 3.93 -3.64 5.04
N TYR A 28 4.48 -2.64 5.69
CA TYR A 28 5.47 -2.85 6.76
C TYR A 28 4.84 -2.99 8.17
N TYR A 29 3.52 -2.87 8.30
CA TYR A 29 2.85 -2.86 9.61
C TYR A 29 1.53 -3.61 9.58
N VAL A 30 1.22 -4.26 10.71
CA VAL A 30 -0.11 -4.79 11.00
C VAL A 30 -1.10 -3.65 11.20
N ARG A 31 -2.29 -3.79 10.61
CA ARG A 31 -3.45 -2.97 11.00
C ARG A 31 -4.25 -3.71 12.07
N ILE A 32 -4.57 -3.02 13.15
CA ILE A 32 -5.51 -3.52 14.17
C ILE A 32 -6.92 -3.44 13.57
N THR A 33 -7.55 -4.57 13.32
CA THR A 33 -8.95 -4.63 12.87
C THR A 33 -9.87 -4.28 14.04
N ARG A 34 -10.44 -3.06 14.03
CA ARG A 34 -11.27 -2.54 15.14
C ARG A 34 -12.71 -3.05 15.15
N TYR A 35 -13.09 -3.97 14.27
CA TYR A 35 -14.48 -4.43 14.15
C TYR A 35 -14.56 -5.96 14.17
N GLY A 36 -15.18 -6.50 15.23
CA GLY A 36 -15.96 -7.74 15.12
C GLY A 36 -15.35 -9.07 15.58
N LYS A 37 -14.27 -9.12 16.35
CA LYS A 37 -13.85 -10.37 16.99
C LYS A 37 -13.83 -10.24 18.51
N THR A 38 -14.50 -11.19 19.14
CA THR A 38 -14.35 -11.60 20.54
C THR A 38 -13.02 -11.17 21.13
N GLN A 39 -13.05 -10.55 22.31
CA GLN A 39 -11.95 -9.93 23.07
C GLN A 39 -10.71 -10.83 23.32
N TYR A 40 -10.71 -12.05 22.79
CA TYR A 40 -9.74 -13.12 23.00
C TYR A 40 -8.98 -13.56 21.74
N ASP A 41 -9.37 -13.12 20.53
CA ASP A 41 -8.62 -13.42 19.30
C ASP A 41 -7.59 -12.34 19.00
N ASN A 42 -6.39 -12.76 18.61
CA ASN A 42 -5.28 -11.88 18.26
C ASN A 42 -5.73 -10.82 17.23
N PRO A 43 -5.75 -9.52 17.58
CA PRO A 43 -6.27 -8.46 16.71
C PRO A 43 -5.27 -8.06 15.61
N PHE A 44 -4.12 -8.73 15.56
CA PHE A 44 -3.04 -8.48 14.64
C PHE A 44 -3.09 -9.49 13.47
N ASP A 45 -3.35 -8.97 12.27
CA ASP A 45 -3.19 -9.71 11.02
C ASP A 45 -1.74 -9.60 10.53
N PHE A 46 -0.92 -10.61 10.84
CA PHE A 46 0.48 -10.67 10.44
C PHE A 46 0.67 -11.21 9.01
N ASP A 47 -0.33 -11.88 8.44
CA ASP A 47 -0.27 -12.44 7.09
C ASP A 47 -0.33 -11.32 6.02
N ASP A 48 -0.88 -10.15 6.38
CA ASP A 48 -0.92 -8.97 5.52
C ASP A 48 0.40 -8.14 5.49
N ILE A 49 1.40 -8.50 6.31
CA ILE A 49 2.70 -7.81 6.30
C ILE A 49 3.59 -8.37 5.19
N SER A 50 4.10 -7.47 4.35
CA SER A 50 5.14 -7.81 3.39
C SER A 50 6.23 -6.76 3.40
N ALA A 51 7.44 -7.20 3.76
CA ALA A 51 8.65 -6.39 3.71
C ALA A 51 9.21 -6.25 2.28
N VAL A 52 8.62 -6.95 1.31
CA VAL A 52 9.06 -6.91 -0.09
C VAL A 52 8.38 -5.74 -0.81
N PRO A 53 9.14 -4.81 -1.41
CA PRO A 53 8.56 -3.73 -2.20
C PRO A 53 7.85 -4.27 -3.44
N ASN A 54 6.57 -3.97 -3.56
CA ASN A 54 5.79 -4.32 -4.74
C ASN A 54 5.77 -3.16 -5.73
N ARG A 55 6.15 -3.41 -6.98
CA ARG A 55 6.18 -2.35 -8.00
C ARG A 55 4.76 -1.86 -8.30
N ILE A 56 4.58 -0.55 -8.28
CA ILE A 56 3.30 0.08 -8.64
C ILE A 56 3.27 0.20 -10.16
N LEU A 57 2.28 -0.41 -10.80
CA LEU A 57 2.03 -0.34 -12.24
C LEU A 57 0.77 0.52 -12.50
N PRO A 58 0.58 1.03 -13.72
CA PRO A 58 -0.61 1.81 -14.02
C PRO A 58 -1.84 0.90 -13.97
N LYS A 59 -2.92 1.40 -13.38
CA LYS A 59 -4.21 0.69 -13.29
C LYS A 59 -4.13 -0.66 -12.56
N THR A 60 -3.12 -0.89 -11.73
CA THR A 60 -3.07 -2.11 -10.91
C THR A 60 -4.29 -2.15 -9.98
N PRO A 61 -5.07 -3.23 -10.00
CA PRO A 61 -6.10 -3.43 -8.98
C PRO A 61 -5.39 -3.68 -7.65
N ILE A 62 -5.56 -2.77 -6.70
CA ILE A 62 -5.18 -3.02 -5.31
C ILE A 62 -6.48 -3.20 -4.54
N PRO A 63 -6.73 -4.40 -3.99
CA PRO A 63 -7.87 -4.61 -3.10
C PRO A 63 -7.79 -3.57 -1.97
N ALA A 64 -8.89 -2.89 -1.67
CA ALA A 64 -8.91 -1.79 -0.68
C ALA A 64 -8.56 -2.27 0.74
N GLU A 65 -8.69 -3.56 1.00
CA GLU A 65 -8.23 -4.27 2.20
C GLU A 65 -6.70 -4.40 2.29
N HIS A 66 -6.00 -4.27 1.17
CA HIS A 66 -4.56 -4.54 1.00
C HIS A 66 -3.76 -3.31 0.57
N MET A 67 -4.12 -2.13 1.07
CA MET A 67 -3.41 -0.89 0.71
C MET A 67 -2.06 -0.75 1.39
N TYR A 68 -1.03 -0.35 0.62
CA TYR A 68 0.31 -0.07 1.12
C TYR A 68 0.34 0.98 2.24
N ASN A 69 1.22 0.76 3.21
CA ASN A 69 1.45 1.70 4.31
C ASN A 69 2.56 2.71 3.96
N TYR A 70 3.49 2.32 3.09
CA TYR A 70 4.51 3.20 2.54
C TYR A 70 4.66 3.09 1.04
N PHE A 71 5.19 4.18 0.49
CA PHE A 71 5.56 4.30 -0.90
C PHE A 71 7.05 4.64 -0.98
N ILE A 72 7.76 3.97 -1.89
CA ILE A 72 9.17 4.19 -2.15
C ILE A 72 9.30 4.76 -3.56
N PHE A 73 10.06 5.84 -3.70
CA PHE A 73 10.33 6.51 -4.97
C PHE A 73 11.83 6.52 -5.21
N ASN A 74 12.28 5.69 -6.15
CA ASN A 74 13.68 5.71 -6.58
C ASN A 74 13.77 6.54 -7.84
N LYS A 75 14.61 7.58 -7.84
CA LYS A 75 14.83 8.41 -9.04
C LYS A 75 15.34 7.53 -10.18
N ARG A 76 14.74 7.67 -11.36
CA ARG A 76 15.30 7.11 -12.60
C ARG A 76 16.45 8.04 -13.02
N ASN A 77 17.64 7.47 -13.12
CA ASN A 77 18.79 8.13 -13.74
C ASN A 77 18.62 8.13 -15.25
#